data_AF-A0AA45Z3E4-F1
#
_entry.id   AF-A0AA45Z3E4-F1
#
_cell.length_a   1.000
_cell.length_b   1.000
_cell.length_c   1.000
_cell.angle_alpha   90.00
_cell.angle_beta   90.00
_cell.angle_gamma   90.00
#
_symmetry.space_group_name_H-M   'P 1'
#
loop_
_entity.id
_entity.type
_entity.pdbx_description
1 polymer ?
#
loop_
_entity_poly.entity_id
_entity_poly.type
_entity_poly.pdbx_seq_one_letter_code
_entity_poly.pdbx_strand_id
1 'polypeptide(L)'
;MVAACGAGTEDFENPEGTESVKMSISLAGDACGVTSAAATVSAQDLPPSYPQSLYVGNGYIEGYLSNIPVGPRRVVEVRAYNRAGLEVYAGSTAVDVYQGSVAYAQLQLKRNQQNCPGTGTGDIYIVGTLEGTGPSQDAGYDAGPGPFDAGPFYDAGSAFDAGSAFDAG
;
A
#
# COMPACT_ATOMS: atom_id res chain seq x y z
N MET A 1 20.25 40.07 -18.97
CA MET A 1 20.90 39.05 -18.13
C MET A 1 19.79 38.31 -17.41
N VAL A 2 19.33 37.19 -17.99
CA VAL A 2 18.24 36.39 -17.43
C VAL A 2 18.88 35.39 -16.46
N ALA A 3 18.59 35.53 -15.18
CA ALA A 3 19.05 34.59 -14.16
C ALA A 3 18.13 33.36 -14.20
N ALA A 4 18.70 32.22 -14.58
CA ALA A 4 18.08 30.92 -14.45
C ALA A 4 18.15 30.49 -12.98
N CYS A 5 17.02 30.56 -12.28
CA CYS A 5 16.85 29.81 -11.03
C CYS A 5 16.42 28.39 -11.40
N GLY A 6 17.39 27.50 -11.57
CA GLY A 6 17.17 26.07 -11.44
C GLY A 6 16.87 25.78 -9.98
N ALA A 7 15.60 25.81 -9.60
CA ALA A 7 15.17 25.23 -8.34
C ALA A 7 15.24 23.71 -8.54
N GLY A 8 16.23 23.10 -7.88
CA GLY A 8 16.37 21.65 -7.83
C GLY A 8 15.04 21.05 -7.44
N THR A 9 14.62 20.07 -8.24
CA THR A 9 13.77 19.01 -7.73
C THR A 9 14.53 18.43 -6.54
N GLU A 10 14.05 18.73 -5.34
CA GLU A 10 14.34 17.89 -4.19
C GLU A 10 13.74 16.53 -4.58
N ASP A 11 14.55 15.70 -5.23
CA ASP A 11 14.40 14.26 -5.25
C ASP A 11 14.35 13.86 -3.78
N PHE A 12 13.15 13.86 -3.21
CA PHE A 12 12.85 12.93 -2.15
C PHE A 12 13.14 11.58 -2.79
N GLU A 13 14.32 11.04 -2.52
CA GLU A 13 14.65 9.65 -2.75
C GLU A 13 13.42 8.85 -2.29
N ASN A 14 12.59 8.47 -3.25
CA ASN A 14 11.54 7.52 -3.03
C ASN A 14 12.33 6.27 -2.67
N PRO A 15 12.29 5.77 -1.42
CA PRO A 15 13.11 4.63 -1.06
C PRO A 15 12.61 3.50 -1.95
N GLU A 16 13.41 3.12 -2.94
CA GLU A 16 13.09 2.04 -3.86
C GLU A 16 12.76 0.81 -3.00
N GLY A 17 11.48 0.38 -2.98
CA GLY A 17 10.99 -0.70 -2.11
C GLY A 17 9.97 -0.32 -1.03
N THR A 18 9.34 0.85 -1.11
CA THR A 18 8.14 1.17 -0.32
C THR A 18 6.89 0.56 -0.97
N GLU A 19 6.40 -0.52 -0.37
CA GLU A 19 5.14 -1.15 -0.75
C GLU A 19 3.98 -0.47 0.00
N SER A 20 2.76 -0.72 -0.47
CA SER A 20 1.54 -0.32 0.24
C SER A 20 0.79 -1.55 0.75
N VAL A 21 0.05 -1.40 1.84
CA VAL A 21 -0.88 -2.42 2.36
C VAL A 21 -2.29 -1.86 2.29
N LYS A 22 -3.10 -2.42 1.40
CA LYS A 22 -4.53 -2.17 1.35
C LYS A 22 -5.21 -2.92 2.49
N MET A 23 -6.21 -2.29 3.09
CA MET A 23 -6.96 -2.87 4.19
C MET A 23 -8.44 -2.81 3.88
N SER A 24 -9.14 -3.91 4.13
CA SER A 24 -10.59 -3.98 4.07
C SER A 24 -11.10 -4.74 5.27
N ILE A 25 -11.84 -4.07 6.14
CA ILE A 25 -12.29 -4.60 7.43
C ILE A 25 -13.81 -4.48 7.49
N SER A 26 -14.52 -5.60 7.63
CA SER A 26 -15.98 -5.60 7.67
C SER A 26 -16.49 -5.20 9.05
N LEU A 27 -17.33 -4.16 9.14
CA LEU A 27 -18.01 -3.78 10.38
C LEU A 27 -19.30 -4.60 10.61
N ALA A 28 -19.41 -5.78 10.01
CA ALA A 28 -20.52 -6.69 10.26
C ALA A 28 -20.56 -7.05 11.76
N GLY A 29 -21.67 -6.72 12.42
CA GLY A 29 -21.82 -6.91 13.87
C GLY A 29 -21.21 -5.79 14.72
N ASP A 30 -20.85 -4.64 14.14
CA ASP A 30 -20.53 -3.44 14.91
C ASP A 30 -21.72 -3.03 15.78
N ALA A 31 -21.51 -3.09 17.09
CA ALA A 31 -22.47 -2.65 18.10
C ALA A 31 -22.03 -1.34 18.77
N CYS A 32 -20.81 -0.88 18.48
CA CYS A 32 -20.18 0.25 19.14
C CYS A 32 -20.27 1.55 18.33
N GLY A 33 -20.73 1.48 17.08
CA GLY A 33 -20.94 2.63 16.22
C GLY A 33 -19.61 3.26 15.82
N VAL A 34 -18.78 2.49 15.12
CA VAL A 34 -17.49 2.95 14.61
C VAL A 34 -17.71 4.10 13.62
N THR A 35 -17.01 5.21 13.81
CA THR A 35 -17.07 6.40 12.94
C THR A 35 -15.73 6.81 12.35
N SER A 36 -14.63 6.38 12.96
CA SER A 36 -13.28 6.62 12.45
C SER A 36 -12.38 5.44 12.83
N ALA A 37 -11.30 5.25 12.08
CA ALA A 37 -10.30 4.25 12.37
C ALA A 37 -8.92 4.76 11.97
N ALA A 38 -7.89 4.23 12.62
CA ALA A 38 -6.51 4.53 12.32
C ALA A 38 -5.69 3.24 12.34
N ALA A 39 -4.63 3.20 11.55
CA ALA A 39 -3.73 2.08 11.49
C ALA A 39 -2.27 2.52 11.55
N THR A 40 -1.44 1.69 12.16
CA THR A 40 -0.01 1.94 12.35
C THR A 40 0.76 0.70 11.92
N VAL A 41 1.87 0.89 11.22
CA VAL A 41 2.79 -0.20 10.88
C VAL A 41 4.03 -0.12 11.74
N SER A 42 4.45 -1.26 12.27
CA SER A 42 5.67 -1.39 13.06
C SER A 42 6.47 -2.62 12.66
N ALA A 43 7.80 -2.49 12.73
CA ALA A 43 8.75 -3.59 12.60
C ALA A 43 10.05 -3.22 13.33
N GLN A 44 10.96 -4.16 13.50
CA GLN A 44 12.23 -3.91 14.19
C GLN A 44 13.16 -2.95 13.44
N ASP A 45 13.10 -2.97 12.13
CA ASP A 45 13.90 -2.16 11.20
C ASP A 45 13.18 -0.88 10.75
N LEU A 46 11.97 -0.62 11.27
CA LEU A 46 11.16 0.56 10.96
C LEU A 46 11.25 1.59 12.09
N PRO A 47 11.46 2.88 11.79
CA PRO A 47 11.22 3.93 12.77
C PRO A 47 9.74 3.94 13.18
N PRO A 48 9.41 4.45 14.38
CA PRO A 48 8.02 4.60 14.81
C PRO A 48 7.23 5.42 13.79
N SER A 49 6.14 4.86 13.27
CA SER A 49 5.24 5.55 12.35
C SER A 49 4.07 6.19 13.10
N TYR A 50 3.53 7.28 12.53
CA TYR A 50 2.31 7.88 13.04
C TYR A 50 1.09 7.10 12.55
N PRO A 51 0.00 7.04 13.34
CA PRO A 51 -1.24 6.41 12.89
C PRO A 51 -1.77 7.10 11.63
N GLN A 52 -2.04 6.32 10.59
CA GLN A 52 -2.67 6.77 9.36
C GLN A 52 -4.19 6.58 9.46
N SER A 53 -4.95 7.62 9.14
CA SER A 53 -6.40 7.59 9.16
C SER A 53 -6.96 6.67 8.07
N LEU A 54 -7.93 5.86 8.44
CA LEU A 54 -8.68 5.00 7.53
C LEU A 54 -10.07 5.57 7.25
N TYR A 55 -10.56 5.29 6.05
CA TYR A 55 -11.93 5.62 5.68
C TYR A 55 -12.90 4.65 6.35
N VAL A 56 -13.93 5.19 7.00
CA VAL A 56 -15.02 4.41 7.56
C VAL A 56 -16.27 4.68 6.74
N GLY A 57 -16.66 3.68 5.96
CA GLY A 57 -17.84 3.69 5.11
C GLY A 57 -19.05 3.03 5.77
N ASN A 58 -20.12 2.85 5.00
CA ASN A 58 -21.34 2.20 5.46
C ASN A 58 -21.13 0.69 5.65
N GLY A 59 -20.61 0.28 6.80
CA GLY A 59 -20.42 -1.12 7.19
C GLY A 59 -19.02 -1.69 6.93
N TYR A 60 -18.02 -0.86 6.62
CA TYR A 60 -16.64 -1.30 6.45
C TYR A 60 -15.64 -0.18 6.79
N ILE A 61 -14.41 -0.57 7.13
CA ILE A 61 -13.23 0.29 7.19
C ILE A 61 -12.35 -0.08 5.99
N GLU A 62 -11.90 0.92 5.24
CA GLU A 62 -10.97 0.74 4.12
C GLU A 62 -9.85 1.79 4.17
N GLY A 63 -8.67 1.42 3.69
CA GLY A 63 -7.58 2.38 3.52
C GLY A 63 -6.30 1.72 3.05
N TYR A 64 -5.26 2.53 2.95
CA TYR A 64 -3.92 2.10 2.53
C TYR A 64 -2.90 2.60 3.53
N LEU A 65 -1.94 1.74 3.86
CA LEU A 65 -0.71 2.11 4.55
C LEU A 65 0.40 2.14 3.51
N SER A 66 1.05 3.29 3.34
CA SER A 66 2.12 3.47 2.35
C SER A 66 3.47 3.64 3.04
N ASN A 67 4.55 3.56 2.26
CA ASN A 67 5.92 3.64 2.78
C ASN A 67 6.28 2.49 3.73
N ILE A 68 5.78 1.29 3.44
CA ILE A 68 6.15 0.08 4.19
C ILE A 68 7.33 -0.57 3.48
N PRO A 69 8.52 -0.63 4.11
CA PRO A 69 9.66 -1.31 3.52
C PRO A 69 9.36 -2.79 3.38
N VAL A 70 9.84 -3.39 2.29
CA VAL A 70 9.80 -4.84 2.10
C VAL A 70 10.46 -5.56 3.28
N GLY A 71 9.86 -6.64 3.74
CA GLY A 71 10.37 -7.43 4.86
C GLY A 71 9.29 -8.30 5.50
N PRO A 72 9.71 -9.38 6.17
CA PRO A 72 8.78 -10.26 6.88
C PRO A 72 8.25 -9.59 8.14
N ARG A 73 7.08 -10.04 8.61
CA ARG A 73 6.49 -9.72 9.91
C ARG A 73 6.31 -8.22 10.18
N ARG A 74 5.83 -7.47 9.20
CA ARG A 74 5.35 -6.10 9.39
C ARG A 74 4.07 -6.16 10.21
N VAL A 75 4.11 -5.64 11.44
CA VAL A 75 2.96 -5.67 12.34
C VAL A 75 2.08 -4.47 12.04
N VAL A 76 0.88 -4.75 11.56
CA VAL A 76 -0.17 -3.75 11.32
C VAL A 76 -1.10 -3.77 12.52
N GLU A 77 -1.16 -2.65 13.23
CA GLU A 77 -2.11 -2.41 14.31
C GLU A 77 -3.22 -1.50 13.79
N VAL A 78 -4.48 -1.83 14.08
CA VAL A 78 -5.64 -1.01 13.70
C VAL A 78 -6.49 -0.76 14.94
N ARG A 79 -6.92 0.49 15.07
CA ARG A 79 -7.80 0.97 16.15
C ARG A 79 -9.00 1.66 15.52
N ALA A 80 -10.18 1.32 16.00
CA ALA A 80 -11.44 1.90 15.56
C ALA A 80 -12.12 2.63 16.72
N TYR A 81 -12.69 3.79 16.40
CA TYR A 81 -13.22 4.76 17.36
C TYR A 81 -14.69 5.06 17.09
N ASN A 82 -15.44 5.30 18.15
CA ASN A 82 -16.83 5.74 18.06
C ASN A 82 -16.94 7.27 17.92
N ARG A 83 -18.17 7.79 17.80
CA ARG A 83 -18.44 9.24 17.68
C ARG A 83 -17.88 10.07 18.86
N ALA A 84 -17.68 9.46 20.04
CA ALA A 84 -17.10 10.12 21.21
C ALA A 84 -15.56 10.16 21.17
N GLY A 85 -14.92 9.60 20.14
CA GLY A 85 -13.48 9.50 20.02
C GLY A 85 -12.84 8.41 20.89
N LEU A 86 -13.64 7.49 21.43
CA LEU A 86 -13.15 6.39 22.28
C LEU A 86 -12.82 5.18 21.41
N GLU A 87 -11.70 4.51 21.72
CA GLU A 87 -11.31 3.26 21.05
C GLU A 87 -12.28 2.14 21.47
N VAL A 88 -13.05 1.64 20.51
CA VAL A 88 -14.08 0.62 20.74
C VAL A 88 -13.71 -0.75 20.17
N TYR A 89 -12.82 -0.79 19.18
CA TYR A 89 -12.21 -2.03 18.71
C TYR A 89 -10.72 -1.79 18.43
N ALA A 90 -9.89 -2.80 18.71
CA ALA A 90 -8.47 -2.78 18.36
C ALA A 90 -7.96 -4.18 18.05
N GLY A 91 -6.98 -4.27 17.17
CA GLY A 91 -6.35 -5.53 16.83
C GLY A 91 -5.05 -5.32 16.09
N SER A 92 -4.24 -6.36 16.02
CA SER A 92 -3.02 -6.36 15.22
C SER A 92 -2.80 -7.70 14.55
N THR A 93 -2.07 -7.68 13.44
CA THR A 93 -1.63 -8.89 12.73
C THR A 93 -0.30 -8.63 12.02
N ALA A 94 0.40 -9.70 11.69
CA ALA A 94 1.66 -9.62 10.96
C ALA A 94 1.41 -9.91 9.47
N VAL A 95 2.00 -9.09 8.61
CA VAL A 95 1.97 -9.24 7.15
C VAL A 95 3.42 -9.37 6.67
N ASP A 96 3.69 -10.34 5.82
CA ASP A 96 4.96 -10.41 5.11
C ASP A 96 4.84 -9.58 3.84
N VAL A 97 5.69 -8.56 3.70
CA VAL A 97 5.66 -7.63 2.58
C VAL A 97 6.83 -7.97 1.65
N TYR A 98 6.52 -8.45 0.46
CA TYR A 98 7.53 -8.81 -0.54
C TYR A 98 7.44 -7.85 -1.72
N GLN A 99 8.59 -7.49 -2.27
CA GLN A 99 8.63 -6.65 -3.48
C GLN A 99 7.85 -7.32 -4.61
N GLY A 100 6.96 -6.58 -5.26
CA GLY A 100 6.28 -7.09 -6.46
C GLY A 100 5.24 -8.18 -6.21
N SER A 101 4.95 -8.54 -4.95
CA SER A 101 4.07 -9.67 -4.64
C SER A 101 2.94 -9.27 -3.72
N VAL A 102 1.77 -9.87 -3.96
CA VAL A 102 0.59 -9.68 -3.11
C VAL A 102 0.60 -10.70 -1.98
N ALA A 103 0.56 -10.21 -0.75
CA ALA A 103 0.43 -11.03 0.46
C ALA A 103 -0.88 -10.74 1.17
N TYR A 104 -1.52 -11.77 1.70
CA TYR A 104 -2.78 -11.64 2.42
C TYR A 104 -2.61 -12.04 3.88
N ALA A 105 -3.16 -11.23 4.78
CA ALA A 105 -3.32 -11.58 6.18
C ALA A 105 -4.73 -11.28 6.67
N GLN A 106 -5.15 -12.02 7.69
CA GLN A 106 -6.38 -11.73 8.42
C GLN A 106 -6.07 -10.91 9.67
N LEU A 107 -6.87 -9.88 9.88
CA LEU A 107 -6.83 -9.02 11.05
C LEU A 107 -8.14 -9.19 11.81
N GLN A 108 -8.05 -9.39 13.13
CA GLN A 108 -9.21 -9.44 14.01
C GLN A 108 -9.18 -8.25 14.96
N LEU A 109 -10.19 -7.39 14.91
CA LEU A 109 -10.37 -6.31 15.86
C LEU A 109 -11.26 -6.78 17.01
N LYS A 110 -10.70 -6.75 18.22
CA LYS A 110 -11.37 -7.13 19.45
C LYS A 110 -12.04 -5.93 20.08
N ARG A 111 -13.28 -6.12 20.53
CA ARG A 111 -14.06 -5.12 21.26
C ARG A 111 -13.37 -4.68 22.56
N ASN A 112 -13.32 -3.37 22.80
CA ASN A 112 -12.95 -2.80 24.08
C ASN A 112 -14.19 -2.70 24.99
N GLN A 113 -14.30 -3.59 25.98
CA GLN A 113 -15.46 -3.67 26.90
C GLN A 113 -15.62 -2.42 27.79
N GLN A 114 -14.55 -1.65 28.03
CA GLN A 114 -14.62 -0.46 28.87
C GLN A 114 -15.26 0.72 28.11
N ASN A 115 -14.85 0.92 26.86
CA ASN A 115 -15.32 2.01 26.02
C ASN A 115 -16.61 1.66 25.26
N CYS A 116 -16.90 0.38 25.11
CA CYS A 116 -18.12 -0.13 24.51
C CYS A 116 -18.59 -1.39 25.25
N PRO A 117 -19.40 -1.26 26.31
CA PRO A 117 -19.88 -2.40 27.10
C PRO A 117 -20.91 -3.24 26.33
N GLY A 118 -20.75 -4.56 26.34
CA GLY A 118 -21.63 -5.51 25.66
C GLY A 118 -22.50 -6.35 26.58
N THR A 119 -23.69 -6.69 26.13
CA THR A 119 -24.58 -7.68 26.75
C THR A 119 -24.41 -9.02 26.02
N GLY A 120 -23.41 -9.82 26.38
CA GLY A 120 -23.15 -11.13 25.77
C GLY A 120 -22.09 -11.91 26.54
N THR A 121 -22.02 -13.23 26.32
CA THR A 121 -21.08 -14.13 27.02
C THR A 121 -19.67 -14.15 26.41
N GLY A 122 -19.37 -13.30 25.41
CA GLY A 122 -18.10 -13.28 24.70
C GLY A 122 -17.76 -11.92 24.05
N ASP A 123 -16.51 -11.76 23.64
CA ASP A 123 -16.02 -10.59 22.90
C ASP A 123 -16.59 -10.57 21.47
N ILE A 124 -16.84 -9.36 20.93
CA ILE A 124 -17.19 -9.17 19.51
C ILE A 124 -15.89 -8.99 18.73
N TYR A 125 -15.79 -9.67 17.59
CA TYR A 125 -14.65 -9.60 16.70
C TYR A 125 -15.09 -9.12 15.32
N ILE A 126 -14.34 -8.19 14.78
CA ILE A 126 -14.47 -7.72 13.41
C ILE A 126 -13.28 -8.26 12.63
N VAL A 127 -13.54 -8.87 11.47
CA VAL A 127 -12.49 -9.45 10.63
C VAL A 127 -12.22 -8.56 9.43
N GLY A 128 -10.95 -8.37 9.10
CA GLY A 128 -10.52 -7.75 7.88
C GLY A 128 -9.41 -8.51 7.19
N THR A 129 -9.22 -8.18 5.92
CA THR A 129 -8.14 -8.65 5.08
C THR A 129 -7.17 -7.50 4.84
N LEU A 130 -5.89 -7.78 5.04
CA LEU A 130 -4.78 -6.91 4.64
C LEU A 130 -4.17 -7.51 3.38
N GLU A 131 -4.02 -6.68 2.35
CA GLU A 131 -3.46 -7.04 1.07
C GLU A 131 -2.23 -6.18 0.84
N GLY A 132 -1.03 -6.77 0.81
CA GLY A 132 0.15 -6.08 0.30
C GLY A 132 -0.07 -5.79 -1.17
N THR A 133 -0.18 -4.52 -1.55
CA THR A 133 -0.19 -4.14 -2.94
C THR A 133 1.27 -4.06 -3.35
N GLY A 134 1.70 -5.00 -4.21
CA GLY A 134 2.93 -4.88 -5.00
C GLY A 134 3.07 -3.46 -5.56
N PRO A 135 4.27 -3.04 -6.02
CA PRO A 135 4.66 -1.64 -6.11
C PRO A 135 3.51 -0.84 -6.71
N SER A 136 3.03 0.13 -5.94
CA SER A 136 2.16 1.18 -6.44
C SER A 136 2.94 1.90 -7.52
N GLN A 137 2.91 1.36 -8.73
CA GLN A 137 3.00 2.12 -9.94
C GLN A 137 1.74 2.99 -9.92
N ASP A 138 1.78 4.08 -9.14
CA ASP A 138 1.25 5.32 -9.66
C ASP A 138 1.90 5.44 -11.02
N ALA A 139 1.13 5.03 -12.04
CA ALA A 139 1.46 5.18 -13.42
C ALA A 139 1.49 6.68 -13.69
N GLY A 140 2.56 7.33 -13.24
CA GLY A 140 3.30 8.20 -14.10
C GLY A 140 3.59 7.37 -15.33
N TYR A 141 2.74 7.53 -16.33
CA TYR A 141 3.14 7.48 -17.72
C TYR A 141 4.27 8.51 -17.85
N ASP A 142 5.46 8.11 -17.41
CA ASP A 142 6.69 8.67 -17.88
C ASP A 142 6.79 8.15 -19.32
N ALA A 143 6.30 8.97 -20.24
CA ALA A 143 6.71 8.91 -21.63
C ALA A 143 8.20 9.31 -21.69
N GLY A 144 9.06 8.51 -21.06
CA GLY A 144 10.49 8.53 -21.26
C GLY A 144 10.79 7.97 -22.65
N PRO A 145 11.81 8.49 -23.35
CA PRO A 145 11.93 8.40 -24.81
C PRO A 145 12.29 6.98 -25.25
N GLY A 146 11.27 6.18 -25.54
CA GLY A 146 11.37 4.85 -26.13
C GLY A 146 11.30 4.93 -27.66
N PRO A 147 12.22 4.29 -28.40
CA PRO A 147 12.40 4.44 -29.83
C PRO A 147 11.43 3.53 -30.59
N PHE A 148 10.23 4.00 -30.87
CA PHE A 148 9.40 3.37 -31.90
C PHE A 148 8.76 4.46 -32.75
N ASP A 149 9.47 4.73 -33.83
CA ASP A 149 8.94 5.20 -35.10
C ASP A 149 7.54 4.62 -35.36
N ALA A 150 6.56 5.51 -35.51
CA ALA A 150 5.30 5.21 -36.16
C ALA A 150 4.84 6.39 -37.03
N GLY A 151 5.72 6.75 -37.98
CA GLY A 151 5.36 7.09 -39.36
C GLY A 151 5.19 8.57 -39.72
N PRO A 152 5.05 8.90 -41.03
CA PRO A 152 5.28 8.09 -42.22
C PRO A 152 6.41 8.68 -43.10
N PHE A 153 7.45 7.90 -43.40
CA PHE A 153 8.43 8.31 -44.40
C PHE A 153 8.48 7.31 -45.55
N TYR A 154 8.20 7.89 -46.70
CA TYR A 154 8.32 7.40 -48.06
C TYR A 154 9.65 6.67 -48.32
N ASP A 155 9.52 5.65 -49.17
CA ASP A 155 10.52 4.91 -49.94
C ASP A 155 11.89 5.60 -50.12
N ALA A 156 12.98 4.90 -49.72
CA ALA A 156 14.19 4.76 -50.52
C ALA A 156 15.24 3.88 -49.82
N GLY A 157 15.38 2.63 -50.29
CA GLY A 157 16.69 2.12 -50.66
C GLY A 157 17.47 1.25 -49.66
N SER A 158 17.73 0.03 -50.14
CA SER A 158 18.97 -0.75 -49.99
C SER A 158 18.99 -1.83 -48.90
N ALA A 159 18.72 -3.05 -49.39
CA ALA A 159 19.29 -4.33 -48.94
C ALA A 159 20.70 -4.20 -48.34
N PHE A 160 21.05 -5.01 -47.34
CA PHE A 160 22.26 -5.85 -47.34
C PHE A 160 22.15 -6.95 -46.26
N ASP A 161 22.20 -8.17 -46.77
CA ASP A 161 22.34 -9.46 -46.09
C ASP A 161 23.77 -9.58 -45.53
N ALA A 162 23.94 -9.95 -44.25
CA ALA A 162 25.25 -10.29 -43.70
C ALA A 162 25.14 -11.10 -42.38
N GLY A 163 24.78 -12.39 -42.50
CA GLY A 163 25.02 -13.39 -41.47
C GLY A 163 26.34 -14.11 -41.72
N SER A 164 27.41 -13.70 -41.03
CA SER A 164 28.70 -14.39 -41.04
C SER A 164 28.78 -15.38 -39.87
N ALA A 165 28.84 -16.68 -40.16
CA ALA A 165 29.37 -17.69 -39.25
C ALA A 165 30.31 -18.61 -40.05
N PHE A 166 31.59 -18.55 -39.69
CA PHE A 166 32.69 -19.34 -40.22
C PHE A 166 33.23 -20.21 -39.09
N ASP A 167 33.26 -21.54 -39.30
CA ASP A 167 34.29 -22.51 -38.84
C ASP A 167 33.86 -23.90 -39.42
N ALA A 168 34.50 -24.47 -40.45
CA ALA A 168 35.82 -25.09 -40.54
C ALA A 168 35.93 -26.44 -39.76
N GLY A 169 35.89 -27.55 -40.50
CA GLY A 169 36.08 -28.92 -40.01
C GLY A 169 35.43 -29.98 -40.90
#